data_AF-A0A0C2D1Q6-F1
#
_entry.id   AF-A0A0C2D1Q6-F1
#
_cell.length_a   1.000
_cell.length_b   1.000
_cell.length_c   1.000
_cell.angle_alpha   90.00
_cell.angle_beta   90.00
_cell.angle_gamma   90.00
#
_symmetry.space_group_name_H-M   'P 1'
#
loop_
_entity.id
_entity.type
_entity.pdbx_description
1 polymer ?
#
loop_
_entity_poly.entity_id
_entity_poly.type
_entity_poly.pdbx_seq_one_letter_code
_entity_poly.pdbx_strand_id
1 'polypeptide(L)'
;MKMASENILESTWILCLTVPLESPEFYEDLKTKPTTFYKDMKELPDYVAKKYIPDISRRYIELEKRIKVLESTLWALPREDRSLEEDRFEILTELLDKACQGFEIWDEHVNNASFQERNIKYGHRVVLEARLLHLIESKFDIIERICAEFDRLKGDQHGVNNEREFLRYEIRHCDLMFTEIHESFLKSYLDMDW
;
A
#
# COMPACT_ATOMS: atom_id res chain seq x y z
N MET A 1 14.41 10.84 12.96
CA MET A 1 13.46 10.17 12.05
C MET A 1 12.12 10.92 12.14
N LYS A 2 12.01 12.07 11.45
CA LYS A 2 10.88 13.01 11.63
C LYS A 2 10.43 13.65 10.30
N MET A 3 10.76 13.05 9.15
CA MET A 3 10.61 13.74 7.85
C MET A 3 9.81 12.99 6.78
N ALA A 4 9.38 11.75 6.98
CA ALA A 4 8.63 11.03 5.95
C ALA A 4 7.10 11.30 6.00
N SER A 5 6.53 11.50 7.20
CA SER A 5 5.07 11.60 7.37
C SER A 5 4.49 13.01 7.30
N GLU A 6 5.31 14.06 7.37
CA GLU A 6 4.82 15.45 7.38
C GLU A 6 4.58 16.03 5.97
N ASN A 7 5.28 15.54 4.93
CA ASN A 7 5.16 16.09 3.57
C ASN A 7 4.01 15.52 2.71
N ILE A 8 3.39 14.40 3.13
CA ILE A 8 2.29 13.77 2.38
C ILE A 8 0.94 14.49 2.65
N LEU A 9 0.87 15.34 3.69
CA LEU A 9 -0.41 15.75 4.30
C LEU A 9 -1.12 16.96 3.67
N GLU A 10 -0.45 17.82 2.89
CA GLU A 10 -1.03 19.14 2.54
C GLU A 10 -1.42 19.34 1.06
N SER A 11 -0.96 18.54 0.10
CA SER A 11 -1.14 18.81 -1.34
C SER A 11 -2.19 17.96 -2.07
N THR A 12 -2.69 16.88 -1.46
CA THR A 12 -3.23 15.70 -2.18
C THR A 12 -4.75 15.66 -2.39
N TRP A 13 -5.53 16.57 -1.82
CA TRP A 13 -6.99 16.39 -1.70
C TRP A 13 -7.86 17.03 -2.81
N ILE A 14 -7.29 17.88 -3.67
CA ILE A 14 -8.09 18.82 -4.47
C ILE A 14 -8.53 18.27 -5.84
N LEU A 15 -7.91 17.23 -6.40
CA LEU A 15 -8.13 16.87 -7.81
C LEU A 15 -9.01 15.63 -8.08
N CYS A 16 -9.29 14.76 -7.09
CA CYS A 16 -10.10 13.55 -7.32
C CYS A 16 -11.64 13.79 -7.35
N LEU A 17 -12.13 15.01 -7.08
CA LEU A 17 -13.56 15.28 -6.87
C LEU A 17 -14.38 15.63 -8.14
N THR A 18 -13.82 15.48 -9.34
CA THR A 18 -14.50 15.84 -10.61
C THR A 18 -15.19 14.66 -11.32
N VAL A 19 -15.28 13.49 -10.67
CA VAL A 19 -15.92 12.27 -11.22
C VAL A 19 -17.44 12.31 -10.99
N PRO A 20 -18.29 11.99 -11.98
CA PRO A 20 -19.72 11.79 -11.74
C PRO A 20 -19.91 10.70 -10.67
N LEU A 21 -20.45 11.10 -9.52
CA LEU A 21 -20.66 10.19 -8.40
C LEU A 21 -21.80 9.23 -8.74
N GLU A 22 -21.52 7.93 -8.73
CA GLU A 22 -22.54 6.88 -8.70
C GLU A 22 -23.42 6.97 -7.44
N SER A 23 -24.49 6.18 -7.43
CA SER A 23 -25.39 6.08 -6.27
C SER A 23 -24.62 5.73 -4.99
N PRO A 24 -24.98 6.28 -3.81
CA PRO A 24 -24.35 5.91 -2.55
C PRO A 24 -24.29 4.40 -2.29
N GLU A 25 -25.33 3.66 -2.68
CA GLU A 25 -25.42 2.20 -2.51
C GLU A 25 -24.31 1.44 -3.25
N PHE A 26 -23.88 1.95 -4.40
CA PHE A 26 -22.77 1.37 -5.17
C PHE A 26 -21.46 1.44 -4.37
N TYR A 27 -21.15 2.60 -3.79
CA TYR A 27 -19.93 2.77 -3.00
C TYR A 27 -19.99 2.01 -1.67
N GLU A 28 -21.16 1.88 -1.04
CA GLU A 28 -21.31 1.03 0.14
C GLU A 28 -21.07 -0.46 -0.18
N ASP A 29 -21.54 -0.97 -1.33
CA ASP A 29 -21.23 -2.34 -1.77
C ASP A 29 -19.73 -2.51 -2.03
N LEU A 30 -19.06 -1.53 -2.67
CA LEU A 30 -17.63 -1.59 -2.95
C LEU A 30 -16.77 -1.73 -1.70
N LYS A 31 -17.15 -1.11 -0.58
CA LYS A 31 -16.43 -1.26 0.71
C LYS A 31 -16.34 -2.71 1.17
N THR A 32 -17.30 -3.55 0.79
CA THR A 32 -17.32 -4.98 1.18
C THR A 32 -16.41 -5.86 0.32
N LYS A 33 -15.93 -5.35 -0.82
CA LYS A 33 -15.13 -6.14 -1.76
C LYS A 33 -13.66 -6.17 -1.34
N PRO A 34 -12.94 -7.28 -1.55
CA PRO A 34 -11.49 -7.31 -1.40
C PRO A 34 -10.81 -6.50 -2.51
N THR A 35 -9.57 -6.07 -2.31
CA THR A 35 -8.75 -5.38 -3.32
C THR A 35 -8.58 -6.19 -4.61
N THR A 36 -8.62 -7.53 -4.52
CA THR A 36 -8.57 -8.44 -5.68
C THR A 36 -9.81 -8.39 -6.59
N PHE A 37 -10.90 -7.75 -6.16
CA PHE A 37 -12.10 -7.53 -6.98
C PHE A 37 -11.79 -6.76 -8.28
N TYR A 38 -10.79 -5.89 -8.25
CA TYR A 38 -10.42 -5.01 -9.35
C TYR A 38 -9.56 -5.68 -10.44
N LYS A 39 -9.04 -6.90 -10.21
CA LYS A 39 -7.95 -7.50 -11.00
C LYS A 39 -8.25 -7.67 -12.50
N ASP A 40 -9.50 -7.89 -12.87
CA ASP A 40 -9.93 -8.17 -14.25
C ASP A 40 -10.53 -6.93 -14.94
N MET A 41 -10.36 -5.74 -14.36
CA MET A 41 -10.96 -4.48 -14.85
C MET A 41 -10.10 -3.71 -15.85
N LYS A 42 -8.94 -4.26 -16.25
CA LYS A 42 -7.97 -3.60 -17.15
C LYS A 42 -8.63 -3.08 -18.42
N GLU A 43 -9.44 -3.93 -19.06
CA GLU A 43 -10.04 -3.68 -20.37
C GLU A 43 -11.41 -2.99 -20.30
N LEU A 44 -11.83 -2.53 -19.11
CA LEU A 44 -13.09 -1.78 -19.00
C LEU A 44 -12.98 -0.45 -19.77
N PRO A 45 -14.04 -0.03 -20.47
CA PRO A 45 -14.09 1.30 -21.04
C PRO A 45 -13.90 2.38 -19.97
N ASP A 46 -13.17 3.44 -20.29
CA ASP A 46 -12.81 4.48 -19.31
C ASP A 46 -14.02 5.10 -18.60
N TYR A 47 -15.14 5.31 -19.29
CA TYR A 47 -16.36 5.85 -18.70
C TYR A 47 -16.99 4.92 -17.63
N VAL A 48 -16.69 3.62 -17.68
CA VAL A 48 -17.09 2.62 -16.68
C VAL A 48 -16.04 2.58 -15.57
N ALA A 49 -14.76 2.43 -15.93
CA ALA A 49 -13.67 2.26 -14.98
C ALA A 49 -13.49 3.47 -14.05
N LYS A 50 -13.71 4.69 -14.58
CA LYS A 50 -13.58 5.95 -13.82
C LYS A 50 -14.42 5.99 -12.55
N LYS A 51 -15.54 5.25 -12.50
CA LYS A 51 -16.46 5.19 -11.35
C LYS A 51 -15.87 4.48 -10.12
N TYR A 52 -14.83 3.67 -10.31
CA TYR A 52 -14.18 2.91 -9.22
C TYR A 52 -13.02 3.69 -8.56
N ILE A 53 -12.49 4.72 -9.23
CA ILE A 53 -11.38 5.52 -8.70
C ILE A 53 -11.69 6.11 -7.31
N PRO A 54 -12.89 6.66 -7.03
CA PRO A 54 -13.20 7.16 -5.70
C PRO A 54 -13.10 6.11 -4.58
N ASP A 55 -13.46 4.84 -4.83
CA ASP A 55 -13.29 3.78 -3.83
C ASP A 55 -11.81 3.41 -3.64
N ILE A 56 -11.04 3.35 -4.73
CA ILE A 56 -9.59 3.10 -4.66
C ILE A 56 -8.91 4.21 -3.85
N SER A 57 -9.18 5.48 -4.17
CA SER A 57 -8.66 6.61 -3.40
C SER A 57 -9.05 6.49 -1.94
N ARG A 58 -10.32 6.22 -1.62
CA ARG A 58 -10.79 6.01 -0.23
C ARG A 58 -9.94 4.96 0.50
N ARG A 59 -9.61 3.83 -0.13
CA ARG A 59 -8.78 2.78 0.46
C ARG A 59 -7.36 3.24 0.76
N TYR A 60 -6.75 4.04 -0.11
CA TYR A 60 -5.44 4.64 0.17
C TYR A 60 -5.49 5.52 1.44
N ILE A 61 -6.51 6.37 1.58
CA ILE A 61 -6.71 7.21 2.76
C ILE A 61 -6.83 6.36 4.04
N GLU A 62 -7.52 5.23 3.96
CA GLU A 62 -7.67 4.31 5.09
C GLU A 62 -6.35 3.65 5.47
N LEU A 63 -5.55 3.24 4.48
CA LEU A 63 -4.21 2.71 4.73
C LEU A 63 -3.26 3.79 5.29
N GLU A 64 -3.32 5.03 4.80
CA GLU A 64 -2.54 6.15 5.36
C GLU A 64 -2.84 6.36 6.85
N LYS A 65 -4.11 6.28 7.24
CA LYS A 65 -4.52 6.34 8.65
C LYS A 65 -3.97 5.15 9.44
N ARG A 66 -3.94 3.96 8.82
CA ARG A 66 -3.43 2.72 9.43
C ARG A 66 -1.92 2.78 9.70
N ILE A 67 -1.14 3.52 8.90
CA ILE A 67 0.30 3.75 9.15
C ILE A 67 0.54 4.28 10.57
N LYS A 68 -0.18 5.34 10.98
CA LYS A 68 0.01 5.96 12.31
C LYS A 68 -0.30 4.98 13.45
N VAL A 69 -1.29 4.11 13.26
CA VAL A 69 -1.65 3.08 14.23
C VAL A 69 -0.56 2.01 14.30
N LEU A 70 -0.04 1.58 13.15
CA LEU A 70 1.06 0.62 13.05
C LEU A 70 2.35 1.14 13.68
N GLU A 71 2.74 2.37 13.37
CA GLU A 71 3.90 3.05 13.98
C GLU A 71 3.74 3.04 15.51
N SER A 72 2.60 3.52 16.03
CA SER A 72 2.36 3.55 17.48
C SER A 72 2.40 2.16 18.10
N THR A 73 1.89 1.14 17.39
CA THR A 73 1.87 -0.25 17.87
C THR A 73 3.28 -0.83 17.94
N LEU A 74 4.09 -0.64 16.89
CA LEU A 74 5.49 -1.07 16.84
C LEU A 74 6.31 -0.41 17.94
N TRP A 75 6.16 0.92 18.11
CA TRP A 75 6.92 1.66 19.11
C TRP A 75 6.61 1.22 20.54
N ALA A 76 5.39 0.73 20.80
CA ALA A 76 4.96 0.21 22.10
C ALA A 76 5.47 -1.20 22.43
N LEU A 77 6.11 -1.91 21.48
CA LEU A 77 6.59 -3.28 21.72
C LEU A 77 7.70 -3.32 22.78
N PRO A 78 7.63 -4.27 23.73
CA PRO A 78 8.66 -4.43 24.75
C PRO A 78 9.97 -4.93 24.11
N ARG A 79 11.05 -4.19 24.32
CA ARG A 79 12.39 -4.56 23.81
C ARG A 79 13.49 -4.01 24.70
N GLU A 80 14.53 -4.81 24.90
CA GLU A 80 15.76 -4.42 25.60
C GLU A 80 16.85 -4.08 24.59
N ASP A 81 17.81 -3.22 24.96
CA ASP A 81 18.95 -2.86 24.10
C ASP A 81 19.75 -4.12 23.74
N ARG A 82 20.06 -4.28 22.45
CA ARG A 82 20.77 -5.41 21.83
C ARG A 82 20.09 -6.76 22.00
N SER A 83 18.76 -6.76 22.16
CA SER A 83 17.95 -7.98 22.26
C SER A 83 17.50 -8.49 20.89
N LEU A 84 16.99 -9.73 20.85
CA LEU A 84 16.35 -10.27 19.65
C LEU A 84 15.06 -9.52 19.32
N GLU A 85 14.36 -9.04 20.34
CA GLU A 85 13.16 -8.24 20.24
C GLU A 85 13.45 -6.87 19.60
N GLU A 86 14.59 -6.25 19.91
CA GLU A 86 15.02 -5.02 19.24
C GLU A 86 15.28 -5.26 17.74
N ASP A 87 16.03 -6.30 17.39
CA ASP A 87 16.29 -6.63 15.98
C ASP A 87 14.99 -6.97 15.21
N ARG A 88 14.03 -7.68 15.83
CA ARG A 88 12.70 -7.91 15.25
C ARG A 88 11.94 -6.61 15.02
N PHE A 89 11.96 -5.70 16.00
CA PHE A 89 11.35 -4.38 15.89
C PHE A 89 11.97 -3.57 14.73
N GLU A 90 13.29 -3.59 14.57
CA GLU A 90 13.97 -2.92 13.47
C GLU A 90 13.51 -3.46 12.10
N ILE A 91 13.47 -4.78 11.93
CA ILE A 91 13.06 -5.41 10.66
C ILE A 91 11.57 -5.13 10.36
N LEU A 92 10.70 -5.15 11.36
CA LEU A 92 9.28 -4.80 11.17
C LEU A 92 9.11 -3.34 10.78
N THR A 93 9.91 -2.44 11.35
CA THR A 93 9.92 -1.02 10.98
C THR A 93 10.42 -0.84 9.55
N GLU A 94 11.47 -1.57 9.15
CA GLU A 94 11.93 -1.59 7.75
C GLU A 94 10.85 -2.10 6.80
N LEU A 95 10.10 -3.14 7.17
CA LEU A 95 8.98 -3.64 6.36
C LEU A 95 7.86 -2.59 6.24
N LEU A 96 7.56 -1.84 7.30
CA LEU A 96 6.59 -0.75 7.26
C LEU A 96 7.06 0.36 6.31
N ASP A 97 8.30 0.83 6.46
CA ASP A 97 8.91 1.85 5.59
C ASP A 97 8.87 1.40 4.12
N LYS A 98 9.19 0.13 3.86
CA LYS A 98 9.12 -0.47 2.53
C LYS A 98 7.70 -0.48 1.99
N ALA A 99 6.72 -0.95 2.76
CA ALA A 99 5.31 -0.92 2.35
C ALA A 99 4.84 0.50 2.02
N CYS A 100 5.31 1.51 2.77
CA CYS A 100 4.98 2.91 2.53
C CYS A 100 5.49 3.47 1.18
N GLN A 101 6.53 2.87 0.57
CA GLN A 101 6.98 3.26 -0.78
C GLN A 101 5.89 3.07 -1.85
N GLY A 102 4.91 2.19 -1.60
CA GLY A 102 3.75 2.03 -2.48
C GLY A 102 2.89 3.29 -2.62
N PHE A 103 2.86 4.16 -1.59
CA PHE A 103 2.19 5.46 -1.67
C PHE A 103 2.98 6.46 -2.52
N GLU A 104 4.31 6.42 -2.47
CA GLU A 104 5.16 7.27 -3.31
C GLU A 104 4.96 6.94 -4.80
N ILE A 105 4.92 5.64 -5.14
CA ILE A 105 4.63 5.18 -6.50
C ILE A 105 3.23 5.63 -6.94
N TRP A 106 2.24 5.50 -6.05
CA TRP A 106 0.88 5.95 -6.34
C TRP A 106 0.85 7.46 -6.59
N ASP A 107 1.47 8.25 -5.73
CA ASP A 107 1.51 9.71 -5.85
C ASP A 107 2.19 10.17 -7.16
N GLU A 108 3.31 9.53 -7.52
CA GLU A 108 4.05 9.80 -8.76
C GLU A 108 3.17 9.62 -10.01
N HIS A 109 2.44 8.51 -10.09
CA HIS A 109 1.68 8.14 -11.30
C HIS A 109 0.25 8.70 -11.33
N VAL A 110 -0.32 9.08 -10.18
CA VAL A 110 -1.75 9.44 -10.05
C VAL A 110 -1.98 10.89 -9.65
N ASN A 111 -1.20 11.40 -8.70
CA ASN A 111 -1.43 12.72 -8.11
C ASN A 111 -0.55 13.82 -8.70
N ASN A 112 0.53 13.46 -9.40
CA ASN A 112 1.39 14.46 -10.01
C ASN A 112 0.72 15.10 -11.24
N ALA A 113 0.51 16.42 -11.20
CA ALA A 113 -0.21 17.18 -12.24
C ALA A 113 0.43 17.08 -13.64
N SER A 114 1.74 16.80 -13.70
CA SER A 114 2.48 16.55 -14.95
C SER A 114 2.10 15.22 -15.62
N PHE A 115 1.61 14.23 -14.87
CA PHE A 115 1.08 12.96 -15.39
C PHE A 115 -0.42 13.03 -15.69
N GLN A 116 -1.19 13.90 -15.02
CA GLN A 116 -2.62 14.09 -15.31
C GLN A 116 -2.91 14.60 -16.72
N GLU A 117 -1.95 15.27 -17.37
CA GLU A 117 -2.07 15.66 -18.77
C GLU A 117 -1.90 14.49 -19.75
N ARG A 118 -1.46 13.31 -19.28
CA ARG A 118 -1.04 12.18 -20.13
C ARG A 118 -1.65 10.84 -19.68
N ASN A 119 -2.97 10.82 -19.79
CA ASN A 119 -3.97 9.76 -19.98
C ASN A 119 -3.58 8.26 -19.88
N ILE A 120 -3.11 7.77 -18.73
CA ILE A 120 -3.24 6.33 -18.41
C ILE A 120 -4.73 5.97 -18.36
N LYS A 121 -5.15 4.96 -19.13
CA LYS A 121 -6.55 4.47 -19.16
C LYS A 121 -7.05 4.17 -17.75
N TYR A 122 -8.31 4.53 -17.46
CA TYR A 122 -8.90 4.32 -16.13
C TYR A 122 -8.99 2.85 -15.76
N GLY A 123 -9.24 1.95 -16.72
CA GLY A 123 -9.22 0.49 -16.47
C GLY A 123 -7.86 0.00 -15.99
N HIS A 124 -6.78 0.52 -16.58
CA HIS A 124 -5.41 0.21 -16.19
C HIS A 124 -5.09 0.75 -14.80
N ARG A 125 -5.48 2.00 -14.53
CA ARG A 125 -5.36 2.63 -13.21
C ARG A 125 -6.06 1.80 -12.13
N VAL A 126 -7.31 1.39 -12.37
CA VAL A 126 -8.08 0.57 -11.43
C VAL A 126 -7.31 -0.70 -11.03
N VAL A 127 -6.72 -1.40 -11.99
CA VAL A 127 -5.95 -2.61 -11.73
C VAL A 127 -4.63 -2.32 -11.01
N LEU A 128 -3.84 -1.37 -11.51
CA LEU A 128 -2.50 -1.09 -10.99
C LEU A 128 -2.53 -0.48 -9.59
N GLU A 129 -3.42 0.49 -9.36
CA GLU A 129 -3.63 1.09 -8.05
C GLU A 129 -4.17 0.04 -7.05
N ALA A 130 -5.07 -0.86 -7.46
CA ALA A 130 -5.53 -1.95 -6.61
C ALA A 130 -4.43 -2.98 -6.28
N ARG A 131 -3.49 -3.23 -7.22
CA ARG A 131 -2.33 -4.11 -6.97
C ARG A 131 -1.39 -3.50 -5.91
N LEU A 132 -1.13 -2.19 -5.98
CA LEU A 132 -0.39 -1.47 -4.94
C LEU A 132 -1.11 -1.56 -3.59
N LEU A 133 -2.41 -1.24 -3.54
CA LEU A 133 -3.21 -1.34 -2.34
C LEU A 133 -3.12 -2.73 -1.70
N HIS A 134 -3.30 -3.77 -2.50
CA HIS A 134 -3.22 -5.15 -2.02
C HIS A 134 -1.84 -5.48 -1.43
N LEU A 135 -0.76 -5.05 -2.09
CA LEU A 135 0.59 -5.29 -1.60
C LEU A 135 0.83 -4.59 -0.25
N ILE A 136 0.47 -3.30 -0.14
CA ILE A 136 0.59 -2.51 1.08
C ILE A 136 -0.23 -3.14 2.22
N GLU A 137 -1.51 -3.41 1.94
CA GLU A 137 -2.45 -4.04 2.89
C GLU A 137 -1.90 -5.36 3.42
N SER A 138 -1.37 -6.22 2.54
CA SER A 138 -0.79 -7.50 2.94
C SER A 138 0.40 -7.35 3.91
N LYS A 139 1.23 -6.31 3.76
CA LYS A 139 2.37 -6.09 4.65
C LYS A 139 1.92 -5.52 5.99
N PHE A 140 0.93 -4.64 5.97
CA PHE A 140 0.31 -4.14 7.19
C PHE A 140 -0.30 -5.28 8.00
N ASP A 141 -1.00 -6.22 7.35
CA ASP A 141 -1.57 -7.41 8.00
C ASP A 141 -0.48 -8.30 8.63
N ILE A 142 0.66 -8.48 7.95
CA ILE A 142 1.81 -9.23 8.49
C ILE A 142 2.35 -8.56 9.75
N ILE A 143 2.55 -7.25 9.71
CA ILE A 143 3.06 -6.47 10.84
C ILE A 143 2.10 -6.56 12.02
N GLU A 144 0.80 -6.32 11.82
CA GLU A 144 -0.20 -6.40 12.90
C GLU A 144 -0.24 -7.78 13.54
N ARG A 145 -0.22 -8.84 12.73
CA ARG A 145 -0.22 -10.21 13.24
C ARG A 145 1.00 -10.50 14.09
N ILE A 146 2.19 -10.09 13.64
CA ILE A 146 3.43 -10.30 14.41
C ILE A 146 3.42 -9.46 15.69
N CYS A 147 2.99 -8.21 15.64
CA CYS A 147 2.85 -7.36 16.82
C CYS A 147 1.87 -7.95 17.85
N ALA A 148 0.74 -8.49 17.40
CA ALA A 148 -0.26 -9.10 18.28
C ALA A 148 0.26 -10.35 19.01
N GLU A 149 1.24 -11.05 18.42
CA GLU A 149 1.84 -12.27 18.97
C GLU A 149 3.32 -12.06 19.35
N PHE A 150 3.76 -10.83 19.60
CA PHE A 150 5.18 -10.50 19.66
C PHE A 150 5.95 -11.30 20.73
N ASP A 151 5.36 -11.47 21.93
CA ASP A 151 5.95 -12.21 23.04
C ASP A 151 5.99 -13.74 22.84
N ARG A 152 5.30 -14.26 21.81
CA ARG A 152 5.19 -15.71 21.55
C ARG A 152 6.55 -16.38 21.33
N LEU A 153 7.53 -15.65 20.82
CA LEU A 153 8.87 -16.15 20.49
C LEU A 153 9.90 -15.88 21.59
N LYS A 154 9.47 -15.41 22.77
CA LYS A 154 10.39 -15.08 23.86
C LYS A 154 11.18 -16.31 24.31
N GLY A 155 12.50 -16.25 24.19
CA GLY A 155 13.41 -17.36 24.48
C GLY A 155 13.49 -18.44 23.40
N ASP A 156 12.76 -18.30 22.28
CA ASP A 156 12.84 -19.19 21.12
C ASP A 156 13.70 -18.59 20.01
N GLN A 157 15.02 -18.79 20.11
CA GLN A 157 15.98 -18.31 19.12
C GLN A 157 15.71 -18.85 17.71
N HIS A 158 15.23 -20.09 17.58
CA HIS A 158 14.99 -20.71 16.28
C HIS A 158 13.77 -20.09 15.61
N GLY A 159 12.68 -19.92 16.35
CA GLY A 159 11.48 -19.22 15.89
C GLY A 159 11.78 -17.79 15.46
N VAL A 160 12.55 -17.04 16.26
CA VAL A 160 12.99 -15.69 15.91
C VAL A 160 13.76 -15.69 14.59
N ASN A 161 14.75 -16.57 14.41
CA ASN A 161 15.53 -16.61 13.18
C ASN A 161 14.66 -16.92 11.94
N ASN A 162 13.67 -17.80 12.07
CA ASN A 162 12.74 -18.10 10.98
C ASN A 162 11.86 -16.89 10.63
N GLU A 163 11.34 -16.17 11.64
CA GLU A 163 10.56 -14.96 11.42
C GLU A 163 11.39 -13.87 10.73
N ARG A 164 12.66 -13.69 11.14
CA ARG A 164 13.59 -12.73 10.51
C ARG A 164 13.80 -13.03 9.03
N GLU A 165 14.07 -14.28 8.67
CA GLU A 165 14.26 -14.67 7.27
C GLU A 165 12.97 -14.47 6.45
N PHE A 166 11.82 -14.80 7.04
CA PHE A 166 10.51 -14.52 6.44
C PHE A 166 10.31 -13.01 6.21
N LEU A 167 10.52 -12.16 7.21
CA LEU A 167 10.37 -10.71 7.08
C LEU A 167 11.32 -10.11 6.03
N ARG A 168 12.58 -10.58 6.00
CA ARG A 168 13.56 -10.18 4.97
C ARG A 168 13.14 -10.62 3.58
N TYR A 169 12.51 -11.79 3.46
CA TYR A 169 11.90 -12.21 2.21
C TYR A 169 10.75 -11.27 1.80
N GLU A 170 9.87 -10.90 2.73
CA GLU A 170 8.75 -9.98 2.46
C GLU A 170 9.22 -8.59 2.03
N ILE A 171 10.30 -8.06 2.63
CA ILE A 171 10.95 -6.81 2.22
C ILE A 171 11.44 -6.89 0.77
N ARG A 172 12.18 -7.95 0.41
CA ARG A 172 12.66 -8.14 -0.97
C ARG A 172 11.52 -8.36 -1.95
N HIS A 173 10.46 -9.03 -1.51
CA HIS A 173 9.24 -9.21 -2.30
C HIS A 173 8.57 -7.86 -2.58
N CYS A 174 8.54 -6.93 -1.62
CA CYS A 174 8.09 -5.56 -1.87
C CYS A 174 8.93 -4.89 -2.97
N ASP A 175 10.26 -4.93 -2.90
CA ASP A 175 11.13 -4.31 -3.91
C ASP A 175 10.85 -4.85 -5.32
N LEU A 176 10.72 -6.18 -5.47
CA LEU A 176 10.39 -6.82 -6.74
C LEU A 176 9.02 -6.37 -7.26
N MET A 177 7.99 -6.45 -6.42
CA MET A 177 6.62 -6.15 -6.85
C MET A 177 6.41 -4.67 -7.13
N PHE A 178 7.02 -3.77 -6.35
CA PHE A 178 6.99 -2.35 -6.61
C PHE A 178 7.68 -2.00 -7.92
N THR A 179 8.81 -2.61 -8.21
CA THR A 179 9.48 -2.45 -9.52
C THR A 179 8.57 -2.90 -10.66
N GLU A 180 7.95 -4.09 -10.55
CA GLU A 180 7.05 -4.62 -11.59
C GLU A 180 5.80 -3.75 -11.79
N ILE A 181 5.18 -3.30 -10.70
CA ILE A 181 3.98 -2.47 -10.78
C ILE A 181 4.32 -1.08 -11.32
N HIS A 182 5.42 -0.47 -10.86
CA HIS A 182 5.89 0.81 -11.36
C HIS A 182 6.25 0.73 -12.86
N GLU A 183 6.93 -0.32 -13.31
CA GLU A 183 7.17 -0.59 -14.73
C GLU A 183 5.86 -0.74 -15.51
N SER A 184 4.84 -1.38 -14.93
CA SER A 184 3.54 -1.55 -15.56
C SER A 184 2.79 -0.21 -15.73
N PHE A 185 2.91 0.72 -14.76
CA PHE A 185 2.43 2.09 -14.93
C PHE A 185 3.12 2.77 -16.11
N LEU A 186 4.46 2.67 -16.20
CA LEU A 186 5.24 3.26 -17.30
C LEU A 186 4.88 2.64 -18.66
N LYS A 187 4.74 1.32 -18.75
CA LYS A 187 4.31 0.64 -19.98
C LYS A 187 2.90 1.06 -20.38
N SER A 188 1.99 1.13 -19.43
CA SER A 188 0.64 1.65 -19.68
C SER A 188 0.66 3.09 -20.18
N TYR A 189 1.55 3.93 -19.66
CA TYR A 189 1.73 5.31 -20.11
C TYR A 189 2.29 5.39 -21.54
N LEU A 190 3.12 4.41 -21.94
CA LEU A 190 3.71 4.31 -23.28
C LEU A 190 2.86 3.51 -24.28
N ASP A 191 1.63 3.11 -23.92
CA ASP A 191 0.78 2.20 -24.72
C ASP A 191 1.48 0.89 -25.11
N MET A 192 2.30 0.35 -24.20
CA MET A 192 3.00 -0.93 -24.36
C MET A 192 2.24 -2.05 -23.62
N ASP A 193 2.46 -3.30 -24.06
CA ASP A 193 1.89 -4.47 -23.39
C ASP A 193 2.53 -4.71 -22.00
N TRP A 194 1.69 -5.04 -21.03
CA TRP A 194 2.04 -5.35 -19.64
C TRP A 194 1.00 -6.27 -18.99
#